data_AF-A0A942EUW2-F1
#
_entry.id   AF-A0A942EUW2-F1
#
_cell.length_a   1.000
_cell.length_b   1.000
_cell.length_c   1.000
_cell.angle_alpha   90.00
_cell.angle_beta   90.00
_cell.angle_gamma   90.00
#
_symmetry.space_group_name_H-M   'P 1'
#
loop_
_entity.id
_entity.type
_entity.pdbx_description
1 polymer ?
#
loop_
_entity_poly.entity_id
_entity_poly.type
_entity_poly.pdbx_seq_one_letter_code
_entity_poly.pdbx_strand_id
1 'polypeptide(L)'
;FDSRKEFFRKVQAYQYFYNFVRPNFSKAGKTPLQIILEDRPYTSPEVLNFPVYDLDALFRQKMELPAIKSGDQYVHKLPAL
;
A
#
# COMPACT_ATOMS: atom_id res chain seq x y z
N PHE A 1 -9.27 6.46 -12.36
CA PHE A 1 -7.81 6.60 -12.55
C PHE A 1 -7.52 6.14 -13.95
N ASP A 2 -6.60 6.80 -14.65
CA ASP A 2 -6.49 6.62 -16.11
C ASP A 2 -5.43 5.56 -16.49
N SER A 3 -4.69 5.07 -15.50
CA SER A 3 -3.80 3.92 -15.63
C SER A 3 -3.57 3.25 -14.28
N ARG A 4 -3.09 2.00 -14.30
CA ARG A 4 -2.65 1.27 -13.11
C ARG A 4 -1.52 2.02 -12.38
N LYS A 5 -0.59 2.62 -13.12
CA LYS A 5 0.47 3.47 -12.56
C LYS A 5 -0.10 4.66 -11.79
N GLU A 6 -1.08 5.37 -12.37
CA GLU A 6 -1.73 6.49 -11.69
C GLU A 6 -2.54 6.04 -10.47
N PHE A 7 -3.14 4.86 -10.50
CA PHE A 7 -3.80 4.29 -9.32
C PHE A 7 -2.81 4.13 -8.17
N PHE A 8 -1.69 3.42 -8.37
CA PHE A 8 -0.70 3.21 -7.30
C PHE A 8 -0.09 4.53 -6.81
N ARG A 9 0.12 5.51 -7.71
CA ARG A 9 0.56 6.86 -7.31
C ARG A 9 -0.45 7.56 -6.40
N LYS A 10 -1.75 7.47 -6.70
CA LYS A 10 -2.81 7.99 -5.83
C LYS A 10 -2.86 7.26 -4.51
N VAL A 11 -2.73 5.93 -4.49
CA VAL A 11 -2.70 5.15 -3.25
C VAL A 11 -1.54 5.58 -2.35
N GLN A 12 -0.34 5.80 -2.90
CA GLN A 12 0.80 6.35 -2.14
C GLN A 12 0.47 7.71 -1.52
N ALA A 13 -0.10 8.63 -2.32
CA ALA A 13 -0.48 9.95 -1.83
C ALA A 13 -1.55 9.88 -0.72
N TYR A 14 -2.50 8.97 -0.84
CA TYR A 14 -3.52 8.73 0.18
C TYR A 14 -2.92 8.16 1.46
N GLN A 15 -2.01 7.17 1.37
CA GLN A 15 -1.32 6.63 2.53
C GLN A 15 -0.61 7.75 3.31
N TYR A 16 0.14 8.61 2.61
CA TYR A 16 0.78 9.76 3.23
C TYR A 16 -0.23 10.71 3.87
N PHE A 17 -1.27 11.13 3.14
CA PHE A 17 -2.26 12.07 3.66
C PHE A 17 -2.95 11.56 4.93
N TYR A 18 -3.39 10.29 4.93
CA TYR A 18 -4.08 9.72 6.09
C TYR A 18 -3.17 9.50 7.29
N ASN A 19 -1.89 9.18 7.08
CA ASN A 19 -0.98 8.86 8.18
C ASN A 19 -0.29 10.09 8.79
N PHE A 20 -0.05 11.15 7.99
CA PHE A 20 0.76 12.30 8.41
C PHE A 20 -0.02 13.61 8.49
N VAL A 21 -1.05 13.77 7.68
CA VAL A 21 -1.72 15.08 7.51
C VAL A 21 -3.09 15.10 8.19
N ARG A 22 -3.89 14.06 7.99
CA ARG A 22 -5.30 14.06 8.38
C ARG A 22 -5.47 13.81 9.89
N PRO A 23 -6.07 14.76 10.63
CA PRO A 23 -6.50 14.53 12.01
C PRO A 23 -7.53 13.40 12.09
N ASN A 24 -7.37 12.49 13.05
CA ASN A 24 -8.38 11.49 13.34
C ASN A 24 -9.19 11.89 14.58
N PHE A 25 -10.35 12.52 14.38
CA PHE A 25 -11.18 13.02 15.49
C PHE A 25 -11.74 11.92 16.40
N SER A 26 -11.92 10.68 15.92
CA SER A 26 -12.24 9.54 16.79
C SER A 26 -11.07 9.11 17.69
N LYS A 27 -9.88 9.65 17.44
CA LYS A 27 -8.64 9.49 18.21
C LYS A 27 -8.12 10.85 18.69
N ALA A 28 -9.03 11.67 19.23
CA ALA A 28 -8.73 12.97 19.83
C ALA A 28 -8.06 13.98 18.85
N GLY A 29 -8.31 13.85 17.55
CA GLY A 29 -7.74 14.75 16.53
C GLY A 29 -6.28 14.47 16.21
N LYS A 30 -5.71 13.36 16.70
CA LYS A 30 -4.31 13.01 16.43
C LYS A 30 -4.15 12.31 15.09
N THR A 31 -3.02 12.54 14.43
CA THR A 31 -2.63 11.75 13.25
C THR A 31 -2.12 10.37 13.67
N PRO A 32 -2.16 9.35 12.80
CA PRO A 32 -1.53 8.07 13.07
C PRO A 32 -0.05 8.19 13.49
N LEU A 33 0.72 9.11 12.89
CA LEU A 33 2.09 9.39 13.32
C LEU A 33 2.16 9.83 14.77
N GLN A 34 1.33 10.80 15.19
CA GLN A 34 1.30 11.27 16.57
C GLN A 34 0.96 10.14 17.55
N ILE A 35 -0.03 9.31 17.20
CA ILE A 35 -0.43 8.16 18.03
C ILE A 35 0.74 7.17 18.19
N ILE A 36 1.46 6.87 17.11
CA ILE A 36 2.61 5.96 17.16
C ILE A 36 3.77 6.55 17.95
N LEU A 37 4.08 7.84 17.80
CA LEU A 37 5.17 8.46 18.53
C LEU A 37 4.87 8.61 20.03
N GLU A 38 3.60 8.69 20.42
CA GLU A 38 3.17 8.65 21.82
C GLU A 38 3.34 7.25 22.45
N ASP A 39 3.00 6.19 21.71
CA ASP A 39 3.09 4.80 22.19
C ASP A 39 4.51 4.22 22.06
N ARG A 40 5.22 4.57 20.99
CA ARG A 40 6.56 4.09 20.64
C ARG A 40 7.41 5.24 20.06
N PRO A 41 8.04 6.06 20.92
CA PRO A 41 8.74 7.28 20.49
C PRO A 41 9.95 7.04 19.57
N TYR A 42 10.49 5.83 19.55
CA TYR A 42 11.65 5.46 18.72
C TYR A 42 11.28 4.80 17.39
N THR A 43 9.98 4.66 17.09
CA THR A 43 9.55 4.11 15.80
C THR A 43 9.84 5.12 14.69
N SER A 44 10.56 4.68 13.65
CA SER A 44 10.80 5.50 12.46
C SER A 44 9.46 5.86 11.80
N PRO A 45 9.20 7.15 11.50
CA PRO A 45 7.99 7.56 10.79
C PRO A 45 7.82 6.89 9.42
N GLU A 46 8.92 6.44 8.80
CA GLU A 46 8.91 5.79 7.49
C GLU A 46 8.03 4.53 7.45
N VAL A 47 7.82 3.86 8.59
CA VAL A 47 6.96 2.67 8.66
C VAL A 47 5.50 2.96 8.31
N LEU A 48 5.08 4.23 8.39
CA LEU A 48 3.76 4.69 8.00
C LEU A 48 3.66 5.10 6.52
N ASN A 49 4.77 5.16 5.80
CA ASN A 49 4.81 5.57 4.40
C ASN A 49 5.65 4.62 3.55
N PHE A 50 5.48 3.31 3.75
CA PHE A 50 6.16 2.34 2.91
C PHE A 50 5.74 2.51 1.44
N PRO A 51 6.66 2.29 0.50
CA PRO A 51 6.32 2.32 -0.91
C PRO A 51 5.15 1.38 -1.22
N VAL A 52 4.15 1.88 -1.92
CA VAL A 52 3.00 1.08 -2.34
C VAL A 52 3.42 0.23 -3.53
N TYR A 53 3.49 -1.07 -3.30
CA TYR A 53 3.87 -2.04 -4.32
C TYR A 53 2.67 -2.73 -4.97
N ASP A 54 2.80 -3.00 -6.26
CA ASP A 54 1.92 -3.91 -6.99
C ASP A 54 2.38 -5.35 -6.76
N LEU A 55 1.79 -6.03 -5.78
CA LEU A 55 2.19 -7.39 -5.40
C LEU A 55 1.99 -8.39 -6.55
N ASP A 56 0.98 -8.19 -7.40
CA ASP A 56 0.76 -9.06 -8.55
C ASP A 56 1.89 -8.91 -9.58
N ALA A 57 2.31 -7.67 -9.84
CA ALA A 57 3.42 -7.41 -10.74
C ALA A 57 4.74 -7.97 -10.19
N LEU A 58 5.02 -7.76 -8.90
CA LEU A 58 6.20 -8.30 -8.24
C LEU A 58 6.21 -9.83 -8.22
N PHE A 59 5.07 -10.45 -7.93
CA PHE A 59 4.93 -11.91 -7.97
C PHE A 59 5.22 -12.46 -9.36
N ARG A 60 4.64 -11.85 -10.41
CA ARG A 60 4.89 -12.27 -11.80
C ARG A 60 6.33 -12.10 -12.21
N GLN A 61 6.94 -10.97 -11.85
CA GLN A 61 8.35 -10.74 -12.11
C GLN A 61 9.20 -11.82 -11.43
N LYS A 62 8.92 -12.14 -10.17
CA LYS A 62 9.62 -13.17 -9.41
C LYS A 62 9.44 -14.58 -10.00
N MET A 63 8.27 -14.86 -10.56
CA MET A 63 7.91 -16.15 -11.13
C MET A 63 8.12 -16.23 -12.66
N GLU A 64 8.71 -15.19 -13.27
CA GLU A 64 8.92 -15.07 -14.73
C GLU A 64 7.61 -15.28 -15.55
N LEU A 65 6.48 -14.84 -15.01
CA LEU A 65 5.16 -14.98 -15.63
C LEU A 65 4.86 -13.83 -16.61
N PRO A 66 4.10 -14.09 -17.68
CA PRO A 66 3.70 -13.04 -18.62
C PRO A 66 2.81 -11.98 -17.96
N ALA A 67 2.80 -10.78 -18.52
CA ALA A 67 1.89 -9.71 -18.11
C ALA A 67 0.43 -10.11 -18.37
N ILE A 68 -0.48 -9.69 -17.48
CA ILE A 68 -1.91 -9.89 -17.67
C ILE A 68 -2.42 -8.92 -18.75
N LYS A 69 -3.17 -9.42 -19.73
CA LYS A 69 -3.97 -8.59 -20.63
C LYS A 69 -5.25 -8.17 -19.91
N SER A 70 -5.76 -6.96 -20.18
CA SER A 70 -6.91 -6.43 -19.45
C SER A 70 -8.10 -7.39 -19.44
N GLY A 71 -8.61 -7.74 -18.25
CA GLY A 71 -9.80 -8.58 -18.07
C GLY A 71 -9.54 -9.93 -17.42
N ASP A 72 -8.29 -10.43 -17.42
CA ASP A 72 -7.98 -11.73 -16.82
C ASP A 72 -7.62 -11.59 -15.34
N GLN A 73 -8.40 -12.22 -14.46
CA GLN A 73 -7.94 -12.51 -13.09
C GLN A 73 -7.11 -13.78 -13.14
N TYR A 74 -5.82 -13.69 -12.84
CA TYR A 74 -5.01 -14.88 -12.64
C TYR A 74 -5.23 -15.40 -11.22
N VAL A 75 -6.17 -16.32 -11.08
CA VAL A 75 -6.23 -17.18 -9.90
C VAL A 75 -5.26 -18.32 -10.16
N HIS A 76 -4.19 -18.41 -9.36
CA HIS A 76 -3.29 -19.55 -9.43
C HIS A 76 -4.14 -20.80 -9.18
N LYS A 77 -4.26 -21.72 -10.16
CA LYS A 77 -4.71 -23.07 -9.82
C LYS A 77 -3.71 -23.61 -8.80
N LEU A 78 -4.21 -24.06 -7.65
CA LEU A 78 -3.39 -24.78 -6.67
C LEU A 78 -2.62 -25.88 -7.42
N PRO A 79 -1.34 -26.12 -7.09
CA PRO A 79 -0.64 -27.25 -7.66
C PRO A 79 -1.47 -28.51 -7.45
N ALA A 80 -1.60 -29.33 -8.48
CA ALA A 80 -2.18 -30.66 -8.30
C ALA A 80 -1.30 -31.43 -7.31
N LEU A 81 -1.93 -32.00 -6.28
CA LEU A 81 -1.31 -32.90 -5.31
C LEU A 81 -0.86 -34.19 -5.99
#